data_AF-A0A1G3AMU4-F1
#
_entry.id   AF-A0A1G3AMU4-F1
#
_cell.length_a   1.000
_cell.length_b   1.000
_cell.length_c   1.000
_cell.angle_alpha   90.00
_cell.angle_beta   90.00
_cell.angle_gamma   90.00
#
_symmetry.space_group_name_H-M   'P 1'
#
loop_
_entity.id
_entity.type
_entity.pdbx_description
1 polymer ?
#
loop_
_entity_poly.entity_id
_entity_poly.type
_entity_poly.pdbx_seq_one_letter_code
_entity_poly.pdbx_strand_id
1 'polypeptide(L)' 'MNRVILDEAARAKLRGVDEVELCDESGQPLGHFLSDALYRRLLYDWANAQISDEELERRRRQPGGHALADIWARLQNS' A
#
# COMPACT_ATOMS: atom_id res chain seq x y z
N MET A 1 13.39 9.63 4.87
CA MET A 1 12.24 8.98 5.54
C MET A 1 12.48 9.08 7.04
N ASN A 2 11.63 9.79 7.77
CA ASN A 2 11.81 9.94 9.22
C ASN A 2 11.28 8.69 9.92
N ARG A 3 11.98 8.22 10.95
CA ARG A 3 11.63 7.03 11.73
C ARG A 3 11.39 7.43 13.17
N VAL A 4 10.26 7.00 13.73
CA VAL A 4 9.95 7.14 15.15
C VAL A 4 10.13 5.76 15.79
N ILE A 5 10.89 5.69 16.88
CA ILE A 5 11.03 4.48 17.69
C ILE A 5 10.10 4.61 18.88
N LEU A 6 9.22 3.64 19.05
CA LEU A 6 8.27 3.61 20.16
C LEU A 6 8.92 3.07 21.42
N ASP A 7 8.53 3.64 22.56
CA ASP A 7 8.78 3.04 23.85
C ASP A 7 7.81 1.87 24.12
N GLU A 8 7.96 1.23 25.28
CA GLU A 8 7.12 0.09 25.65
C GLU A 8 5.64 0.48 25.82
N ALA A 9 5.36 1.64 26.40
CA ALA A 9 4.01 2.09 26.70
C ALA A 9 3.22 2.38 25.41
N ALA A 10 3.85 3.07 24.46
CA ALA A 10 3.30 3.30 23.13
C ALA A 10 3.15 1.99 22.35
N ARG A 11 4.17 1.11 22.38
CA ARG A 11 4.10 -0.21 21.73
C ARG A 11 2.94 -1.06 22.28
N ALA A 12 2.67 -1.01 23.58
CA ALA A 12 1.57 -1.75 24.20
C ALA A 12 0.20 -1.26 23.71
N LYS A 13 0.03 0.05 23.49
CA LYS A 13 -1.22 0.63 22.95
C LYS A 13 -1.50 0.23 21.50
N LEU A 14 -0.45 -0.05 20.72
CA LEU A 14 -0.57 -0.48 19.33
C LEU A 14 -0.66 -2.01 19.15
N ARG A 15 -0.57 -2.79 20.23
CA ARG A 15 -0.52 -4.24 20.13
C ARG A 15 -1.91 -4.80 19.76
N GLY A 16 -1.99 -5.50 18.64
CA GLY A 16 -3.19 -6.24 18.22
C GLY A 16 -4.29 -5.38 17.62
N VAL A 17 -3.99 -4.13 17.29
CA VAL A 17 -4.90 -3.19 16.62
C VAL A 17 -4.35 -2.84 15.24
N ASP A 18 -5.23 -2.77 14.25
CA ASP A 18 -4.86 -2.45 12.87
C ASP A 18 -4.88 -0.94 12.59
N GLU A 19 -5.65 -0.17 13.36
CA GLU A 19 -5.77 1.27 13.23
C GLU A 19 -5.86 1.91 14.62
N VAL A 20 -5.12 3.01 14.83
CA VAL A 20 -5.15 3.82 16.04
C VAL A 20 -5.02 5.29 15.67
N GLU A 21 -5.91 6.13 16.19
CA GLU A 21 -5.76 7.59 16.15
C GLU A 21 -4.67 8.02 17.14
N LEU A 22 -3.70 8.79 16.64
CA LEU A 22 -2.64 9.40 17.43
C LEU A 22 -3.04 10.84 17.72
N CYS A 23 -3.13 11.20 19.00
CA CYS A 23 -3.44 12.55 19.44
C CYS A 23 -2.24 13.21 20.13
N ASP A 24 -2.24 14.54 20.17
CA ASP A 24 -1.35 15.32 21.04
C ASP A 24 -1.78 15.28 22.51
N GLU A 25 -1.07 15.99 23.40
CA GLU A 25 -1.37 15.96 24.84
C GLU A 25 -2.72 16.62 25.19
N SER A 26 -3.26 17.47 24.31
CA SER A 26 -4.58 18.08 24.48
C SER A 26 -5.72 17.18 23.96
N GLY A 27 -5.37 16.04 23.36
CA GLY A 27 -6.31 15.12 22.73
C GLY A 27 -6.68 15.50 21.29
N GLN A 28 -6.01 16.48 20.68
CA GLN A 28 -6.24 16.81 19.27
C GLN A 28 -5.59 15.76 18.37
N PRO A 29 -6.30 15.27 17.33
CA PRO A 29 -5.78 14.24 16.45
C PRO A 29 -4.65 14.78 15.56
N LEU A 30 -3.52 14.07 15.55
CA LEU A 30 -2.38 14.31 14.67
C LEU A 30 -2.42 13.43 13.41
N GLY A 31 -3.03 12.26 13.50
CA GLY A 31 -3.16 11.32 12.39
C GLY A 31 -3.42 9.89 12.84
N HIS A 32 -3.33 8.94 11.91
CA HIS A 32 -3.59 7.53 12.17
C HIS A 32 -2.32 6.70 12.00
N PHE A 33 -2.07 5.81 12.95
CA PHE A 33 -1.19 4.67 12.75
C PHE A 33 -2.01 3.53 12.14
N LEU A 34 -1.49 2.94 11.06
CA LEU A 34 -2.04 1.74 10.45
C LEU A 34 -0.99 0.62 10.54
N SER A 35 -1.44 -0.60 10.83
CA SER A 35 -0.59 -1.78 10.69
C SER A 35 -0.10 -1.91 9.24
N ASP A 36 1.08 -2.52 9.05
CA ASP A 36 1.62 -2.73 7.69
C ASP A 36 0.65 -3.53 6.81
N ALA A 37 -0.06 -4.49 7.40
CA ALA A 37 -1.08 -5.28 6.71
C ALA A 37 -2.26 -4.42 6.24
N LEU A 38 -2.82 -3.58 7.12
CA LEU A 38 -3.93 -2.70 6.77
C LEU A 38 -3.51 -1.64 5.75
N TYR A 39 -2.35 -1.01 5.95
CA TYR A 39 -1.82 -0.02 5.02
C TYR A 39 -1.66 -0.59 3.60
N ARG A 40 -1.03 -1.77 3.46
CA ARG A 40 -0.86 -2.43 2.16
C ARG A 40 -2.19 -2.78 1.52
N ARG A 41 -3.13 -3.30 2.30
CA ARG A 41 -4.47 -3.63 1.80
C ARG A 41 -5.15 -2.39 1.23
N LEU A 42 -5.21 -1.29 1.98
CA LEU A 42 -5.83 -0.04 1.52
C LEU A 42 -5.14 0.53 0.29
N LEU A 43 -3.80 0.46 0.24
CA LEU A 43 -3.03 0.89 -0.93
C LEU A 43 -3.37 0.06 -2.18
N TYR A 44 -3.45 -1.27 -2.05
CA TYR A 44 -3.78 -2.14 -3.16
C TYR A 44 -5.25 -2.03 -3.57
N ASP A 45 -6.17 -1.92 -2.62
CA ASP A 45 -7.59 -1.71 -2.89
C ASP A 45 -7.78 -0.40 -3.66
N TRP A 46 -7.11 0.68 -3.25
CA TRP A 46 -7.12 1.95 -3.98
C TRP A 46 -6.54 1.84 -5.39
N ALA A 47 -5.40 1.16 -5.55
CA ALA A 47 -4.77 0.96 -6.85
C ALA A 47 -5.62 0.11 -7.80
N ASN A 48 -6.23 -0.97 -7.28
CA ASN A 48 -7.10 -1.85 -8.07
C ASN A 48 -8.40 -1.15 -8.47
N ALA A 49 -8.94 -0.27 -7.62
CA ALA A 49 -10.13 0.51 -7.94
C ALA A 49 -9.94 1.52 -9.09
N GLN A 50 -8.69 1.79 -9.52
CA GLN A 50 -8.42 2.69 -10.65
C GLN A 50 -8.76 2.08 -12.01
N ILE A 51 -8.96 0.75 -12.08
CA ILE A 51 -9.25 0.04 -13.33
C ILE A 51 -10.52 -0.77 -13.15
N SER A 52 -11.54 -0.51 -13.97
CA SER A 52 -12.78 -1.29 -13.89
C SER A 52 -12.58 -2.72 -14.40
N ASP A 53 -13.45 -3.63 -13.97
CA ASP A 53 -13.44 -5.02 -14.43
C ASP A 53 -13.66 -5.10 -15.95
N GLU A 54 -14.47 -4.21 -16.53
CA GLU A 54 -14.67 -4.14 -17.98
C GLU A 54 -13.40 -3.74 -18.72
N GLU A 55 -12.61 -2.81 -18.16
CA GLU A 55 -11.33 -2.39 -18.74
C GLU A 55 -10.28 -3.51 -18.62
N LEU A 56 -10.23 -4.22 -17.50
CA LEU A 56 -9.38 -5.42 -17.35
C LEU A 56 -9.75 -6.48 -18.38
N GLU A 57 -11.04 -6.73 -18.56
CA GLU A 57 -11.54 -7.72 -19.51
C GLU A 57 -11.30 -7.30 -20.97
N ARG A 58 -11.48 -6.02 -21.28
CA ARG A 58 -11.14 -5.45 -22.60
C ARG A 58 -9.66 -5.67 -22.91
N ARG A 59 -8.76 -5.42 -21.95
CA ARG A 59 -7.30 -5.64 -22.12
C ARG A 59 -6.95 -7.11 -22.29
N ARG A 60 -7.58 -8.03 -21.55
CA ARG A 60 -7.37 -9.48 -21.72
C ARG A 60 -7.69 -9.98 -23.13
N ARG A 61 -8.70 -9.40 -23.76
CA ARG A 61 -9.15 -9.77 -25.11
C ARG A 61 -8.36 -9.10 -26.22
N GLN A 62 -7.53 -8.11 -25.92
CA GLN A 62 -6.72 -7.45 -26.93
C GLN A 62 -5.55 -8.36 -27.34
N PRO A 63 -5.38 -8.65 -28.64
CA PRO A 63 -4.19 -9.32 -29.12
C PRO A 63 -2.98 -8.40 -28.95
N GLY A 64 -1.86 -8.96 -28.48
CA GLY A 64 -0.65 -8.21 -28.17
C GLY A 64 0.14 -8.85 -27.04
N GLY A 65 1.29 -8.27 -26.71
CA GLY A 65 2.25 -8.79 -25.72
C GLY A 65 3.63 -8.97 -26.32
N HIS A 66 4.64 -9.07 -25.46
CA HIS A 66 6.01 -9.38 -25.84
C HIS A 66 6.44 -10.66 -25.14
N ALA A 67 7.33 -11.44 -25.76
CA ALA A 67 7.93 -12.55 -25.05
C ALA A 67 8.72 -12.02 -23.85
N LEU A 68 8.74 -12.79 -22.76
CA LEU A 68 9.48 -12.41 -21.56
C LEU A 68 10.96 -12.11 -21.88
N ALA A 69 11.55 -12.86 -22.82
CA ALA A 69 12.92 -12.64 -23.30
C ALA A 69 13.12 -11.25 -23.90
N ASP A 70 12.18 -10.77 -24.72
CA ASP A 70 12.27 -9.44 -25.35
C ASP A 70 12.11 -8.32 -24.31
N ILE A 71 11.25 -8.51 -23.32
CA ILE A 71 11.07 -7.57 -22.20
C ILE A 71 12.38 -7.47 -21.39
N TRP A 72 12.97 -8.62 -21.08
CA TRP A 72 14.20 -8.68 -20.28
C TRP A 72 15.38 -8.02 -20.99
N ALA A 73 15.53 -8.30 -22.29
CA ALA A 73 16.56 -7.67 -23.12
C ALA A 73 16.43 -6.13 -23.17
N ARG A 74 15.20 -5.58 -23.11
CA ARG A 74 14.99 -4.13 -23.04
C ARG A 74 15.39 -3.53 -21.69
N LEU A 75 15.01 -4.19 -20.59
CA LEU A 75 15.28 -3.70 -19.23
C LEU A 75 16.77 -3.72 -18.87
N GLN A 76 17.53 -4.68 -19.40
CA GLN A 76 18.97 -4.78 -19.15
C GLN A 76 19.80 -3.73 -19.92
N ASN A 77 19.20 -3.09 -20.93
CA ASN A 77 19.84 -2.06 -21.74
C ASN A 77 19.39 -0.63 -21.37
N SER A 78 18.71 -0.44 -20.23
CA SER A 78 18.26 0.86 -19.69
C SER A 78 19.04 1.28 -18.45
#